data_AF-A0A7J4SJD7-F1
#
_entry.id   AF-A0A7J4SJD7-F1
#
_cell.length_a   1.000
_cell.length_b   1.000
_cell.length_c   1.000
_cell.angle_alpha   90.00
_cell.angle_beta   90.00
_cell.angle_gamma   90.00
#
_symmetry.space_group_name_H-M   'P 1'
#
loop_
_entity.id
_entity.type
_entity.pdbx_description
1 polymer ?
#
loop_
_entity_poly.entity_id
_entity_poly.type
_entity_poly.pdbx_seq_one_letter_code
_entity_poly.pdbx_strand_id
1 'polypeptide(L)'
;MMNRNLTRNDEAVSAAIATVLLFGGVISIIGLMLVSMLPIIEELEGSIERDDMSSQMMVLAHQTEILSEHGMPGDSTELELVPLDGSLTWDSTRGGMWYSSTWSDETTFRMKGILDFDDNIEIKHPESKTTAICYDDLRLGPTRPFYYSVPDWVENLEITSVQGIASPLGPIKIKLMIDDSLFETIEMNIDQSLTIDTNTLTNLKMESSHELAIIASAGQGGGALITPDNPSKTDDTGRSWTIPLPSGDSIISVISRDANLISVTESGVETNNIVTSSDDTRIGTSWTTTISLQEASIVKITTSSPSHMILLTETTGNSGIINLKSNSGSYLGTEFLTPQMTGYLELTNPSDSIATATWKGGGISIPSGSTESISWPPSGISGSPIIDIDNDVLVYWHNNNSNPNSIGAGLVPAHDTGFSSGMEHLFETYNSDTVDSIVTQIAGYSSQWNFSSYTSFNQTSDFDSPFYEFST
;
A
#
# COMPACT_ATOMS: atom_id res chain seq x y z
N MET A 1 73.86 58.45 -22.34
CA MET A 1 72.47 58.91 -22.10
C MET A 1 72.05 59.78 -23.28
N MET A 2 71.06 59.35 -24.05
CA MET A 2 70.39 60.18 -25.06
C MET A 2 68.92 59.75 -25.05
N ASN A 3 68.05 60.59 -24.48
CA ASN A 3 66.61 60.37 -24.40
C ASN A 3 65.97 60.58 -25.78
N ARG A 4 65.15 59.62 -26.23
CA ARG A 4 64.31 59.73 -27.42
C ARG A 4 62.89 60.07 -26.98
N ASN A 5 62.37 61.21 -27.43
CA ASN A 5 60.97 61.61 -27.28
C ASN A 5 60.07 60.78 -28.22
N LEU A 6 59.06 60.11 -27.67
CA LEU A 6 57.94 59.51 -28.40
C LEU A 6 56.72 60.44 -28.23
N THR A 7 56.21 61.01 -29.33
CA THR A 7 54.95 61.76 -29.36
C THR A 7 53.79 60.83 -29.67
N ARG A 8 52.72 60.87 -28.85
CA ARG A 8 51.49 60.06 -28.98
C ARG A 8 50.65 60.57 -30.17
N ASN A 9 50.13 59.66 -30.99
CA ASN A 9 49.36 59.98 -32.20
C ASN A 9 47.85 59.86 -31.91
N ASP A 10 47.20 60.98 -31.55
CA ASP A 10 45.81 60.99 -31.05
C ASP A 10 44.74 60.65 -32.12
N GLU A 11 45.09 60.75 -33.41
CA GLU A 11 44.19 60.44 -34.53
C GLU A 11 43.90 58.92 -34.64
N ALA A 12 44.89 58.08 -34.33
CA ALA A 12 44.72 56.62 -34.29
C ALA A 12 43.83 56.17 -33.13
N VAL A 13 43.84 56.90 -32.01
CA VAL A 13 42.99 56.61 -30.84
C VAL A 13 41.53 56.95 -31.13
N SER A 14 41.27 58.06 -31.84
CA SER A 14 39.91 58.46 -32.22
C SER A 14 39.25 57.47 -33.19
N ALA A 15 40.00 56.99 -34.19
CA ALA A 15 39.51 55.97 -35.13
C ALA A 15 39.16 54.64 -34.44
N ALA A 16 39.98 54.20 -33.47
CA ALA A 16 39.71 52.99 -32.70
C ALA A 16 38.44 53.12 -31.85
N ILE A 17 38.22 54.27 -31.19
CA ILE A 17 37.02 54.54 -30.39
C ILE A 17 35.76 54.53 -31.28
N ALA A 18 35.84 55.11 -32.49
CA ALA A 18 34.72 55.11 -33.43
C ALA A 18 34.33 53.69 -33.87
N THR A 19 35.31 52.82 -34.16
CA THR A 19 35.03 51.42 -34.52
C THR A 19 34.39 50.63 -33.38
N VAL A 20 34.84 50.83 -32.14
CA VAL A 20 34.27 50.15 -30.96
C VAL A 20 32.83 50.59 -30.70
N LEU A 21 32.53 51.89 -30.85
CA LEU A 21 31.16 52.42 -30.70
C LEU A 21 30.21 51.86 -31.77
N LEU A 22 30.68 51.70 -33.01
CA LEU A 22 29.87 51.15 -34.10
C LEU A 22 29.55 49.67 -33.86
N PHE A 23 30.53 48.87 -33.41
CA PHE A 23 30.28 47.48 -33.01
C PHE A 23 29.38 47.37 -31.78
N GLY A 24 29.53 48.25 -30.78
CA GLY A 24 28.66 48.29 -29.61
C GLY A 24 27.21 48.62 -29.95
N GLY A 25 26.98 49.53 -30.91
CA GLY A 25 25.63 49.86 -31.39
C GLY A 25 24.93 48.68 -32.06
N VAL A 26 25.64 47.91 -32.89
CA VAL A 26 25.07 46.74 -33.58
C VAL A 26 24.71 45.63 -32.58
N ILE A 27 25.57 45.36 -31.60
CA ILE A 27 25.31 44.34 -30.55
C ILE A 27 24.07 44.70 -29.72
N SER A 28 23.88 45.99 -29.42
CA SER A 28 22.69 46.45 -28.67
C SER A 28 21.38 46.23 -29.44
N ILE A 29 21.38 46.38 -30.77
CA ILE A 29 20.19 46.17 -31.60
C ILE A 29 19.85 44.68 -31.70
N ILE A 30 20.85 43.82 -31.88
CA ILE A 30 20.64 42.36 -31.92
C ILE A 30 20.13 41.86 -30.57
N GLY A 31 20.67 42.39 -29.46
CA GLY A 31 20.19 42.07 -28.11
C GLY A 31 18.73 42.43 -27.90
N LEU A 32 18.30 43.62 -28.36
CA LEU A 32 16.90 44.04 -28.28
C LEU A 32 15.97 43.17 -29.14
N MET A 33 16.41 42.76 -30.34
CA MET A 33 15.62 41.88 -31.22
C MET A 33 15.45 40.47 -30.64
N LEU A 34 16.48 39.91 -30.01
CA LEU A 34 16.39 38.60 -29.36
C LEU A 34 15.39 38.60 -28.20
N VAL A 35 15.42 39.65 -27.38
CA VAL A 35 14.49 39.80 -26.24
C VAL A 35 13.04 39.97 -26.69
N SER A 36 12.79 40.60 -27.85
CA SER A 36 11.42 40.76 -28.35
C SER A 36 10.88 39.55 -29.12
N MET A 37 11.75 38.65 -29.61
CA MET A 37 11.33 37.45 -30.35
C MET A 37 11.05 36.24 -29.44
N LEU A 38 11.69 36.18 -28.26
CA LEU A 38 11.50 35.09 -27.29
C LEU A 38 10.02 34.82 -26.92
N PRO A 39 9.20 35.84 -26.60
CA PRO A 39 7.80 35.60 -26.22
C PRO A 39 6.96 35.02 -27.36
N ILE A 40 7.28 35.38 -28.60
CA ILE A 40 6.56 34.91 -29.79
C ILE A 40 6.90 33.45 -30.09
N ILE A 41 8.14 33.04 -29.81
CA ILE A 41 8.58 31.65 -29.97
C ILE A 41 7.89 30.76 -28.93
N GLU A 42 7.83 31.19 -27.66
CA GLU A 42 7.14 30.45 -26.59
C GLU A 42 5.63 30.31 -26.86
N GLU A 43 4.98 31.35 -27.41
CA GLU A 43 3.56 31.28 -27.81
C GLU A 43 3.33 30.33 -29.00
N LEU A 44 4.25 30.30 -29.98
CA LEU A 44 4.17 29.41 -31.13
C LEU A 44 4.45 27.95 -30.76
N GLU A 45 5.39 27.70 -29.85
CA GLU A 45 5.70 26.35 -29.33
C GLU A 45 4.48 25.78 -28.60
N GLY A 46 3.88 26.55 -27.69
CA GLY A 46 2.65 26.13 -27.01
C GLY A 46 1.44 25.96 -27.94
N SER A 47 1.41 26.63 -29.11
CA SER A 47 0.39 26.41 -30.13
C SER A 47 0.62 25.14 -30.96
N ILE A 48 1.88 24.81 -31.27
CA ILE A 48 2.24 23.58 -32.01
C ILE A 48 1.96 22.36 -31.14
N GLU A 49 2.29 22.44 -29.85
CA GLU A 49 2.08 21.37 -28.86
C GLU A 49 0.58 21.07 -28.64
N ARG A 50 -0.29 22.09 -28.64
CA ARG A 50 -1.75 21.89 -28.59
C ARG A 50 -2.32 21.26 -29.86
N ASP A 51 -1.79 21.62 -31.02
CA ASP A 51 -2.23 21.06 -32.31
C ASP A 51 -1.85 19.57 -32.42
N ASP A 52 -0.66 19.22 -31.92
CA ASP A 52 -0.18 17.83 -31.86
C ASP A 52 -1.04 16.95 -30.95
N MET A 53 -1.45 17.44 -29.77
CA MET A 53 -2.38 16.71 -28.89
C MET A 53 -3.74 16.48 -29.55
N SER A 54 -4.27 17.47 -30.28
CA SER A 54 -5.53 17.31 -31.02
C SER A 54 -5.43 16.23 -32.11
N SER A 55 -4.28 16.18 -32.79
CA SER A 55 -3.96 15.17 -33.80
C SER A 55 -3.87 13.77 -33.19
N GLN A 56 -3.16 13.62 -32.06
CA GLN A 56 -3.06 12.35 -31.33
C GLN A 56 -4.45 11.83 -30.90
N MET A 57 -5.32 12.71 -30.41
CA MET A 57 -6.70 12.34 -30.02
C MET A 57 -7.57 11.97 -31.22
N MET A 58 -7.39 12.62 -32.36
CA MET A 58 -8.07 12.25 -33.61
C MET A 58 -7.63 10.87 -34.11
N VAL A 59 -6.35 10.52 -33.98
CA VAL A 59 -5.83 9.19 -34.30
C VAL A 59 -6.41 8.12 -33.37
N LEU A 60 -6.49 8.40 -32.06
CA LEU A 60 -7.13 7.50 -31.09
C LEU A 60 -8.59 7.22 -31.44
N ALA A 61 -9.36 8.27 -31.75
CA ALA A 61 -10.76 8.14 -32.13
C ALA A 61 -10.93 7.28 -33.39
N HIS A 62 -10.06 7.46 -34.38
CA HIS A 62 -10.08 6.67 -35.61
C HIS A 62 -9.73 5.18 -35.38
N GLN A 63 -8.73 4.88 -34.55
CA GLN A 63 -8.40 3.49 -34.19
C GLN A 63 -9.53 2.82 -33.41
N THR A 64 -10.20 3.58 -32.53
CA THR A 64 -11.38 3.11 -31.78
C THR A 64 -12.55 2.78 -32.73
N GLU A 65 -12.80 3.62 -33.73
CA GLU A 65 -13.81 3.37 -34.76
C GLU A 65 -13.49 2.11 -35.58
N ILE A 66 -12.24 1.93 -36.00
CA ILE A 66 -11.80 0.73 -36.75
C ILE A 66 -11.97 -0.55 -35.91
N LEU A 67 -11.53 -0.54 -34.65
CA LEU A 67 -11.74 -1.66 -33.72
C LEU A 67 -13.22 -1.93 -33.48
N SER A 68 -14.05 -0.90 -33.40
CA SER A 68 -15.49 -1.06 -33.19
C SER A 68 -16.23 -1.56 -34.43
N GLU A 69 -15.79 -1.21 -35.64
CA GLU A 69 -16.45 -1.64 -36.88
C GLU A 69 -15.97 -3.00 -37.38
N HIS A 70 -14.70 -3.36 -37.14
CA HIS A 70 -14.06 -4.53 -37.74
C HIS A 70 -13.33 -5.45 -36.74
N GLY A 71 -13.26 -5.10 -35.45
CA GLY A 71 -12.53 -5.88 -34.44
C GLY A 71 -13.23 -7.17 -34.06
N MET A 72 -12.47 -8.26 -33.99
CA MET A 72 -12.92 -9.49 -33.35
C MET A 72 -12.61 -9.45 -31.85
N PRO A 73 -13.37 -10.15 -30.99
CA PRO A 73 -13.02 -10.26 -29.58
C PRO A 73 -11.60 -10.79 -29.41
N GLY A 74 -10.71 -9.97 -28.85
CA GLY A 74 -9.28 -10.26 -28.69
C GLY A 74 -8.34 -9.42 -29.55
N ASP A 75 -8.84 -8.64 -30.51
CA ASP A 75 -8.03 -7.64 -31.22
C ASP A 75 -7.75 -6.43 -30.32
N SER A 76 -6.50 -5.96 -30.34
CA SER A 76 -6.06 -4.74 -29.65
C SER A 76 -5.27 -3.85 -30.59
N THR A 77 -5.36 -2.54 -30.38
CA THR A 77 -4.49 -1.54 -31.03
C THR A 77 -3.83 -0.72 -29.95
N GLU A 78 -2.53 -0.48 -30.08
CA GLU A 78 -1.75 0.33 -29.17
C GLU A 78 -1.45 1.69 -29.81
N LEU A 79 -1.71 2.77 -29.07
CA LEU A 79 -1.36 4.14 -29.46
C LEU A 79 -0.58 4.77 -28.32
N GLU A 80 0.65 5.18 -28.59
CA GLU A 80 1.49 5.90 -27.63
C GLU A 80 1.03 7.37 -27.56
N LEU A 81 0.53 7.79 -26.40
CA LEU A 81 0.16 9.17 -26.11
C LEU A 81 1.30 9.85 -25.34
N VAL A 82 1.75 11.01 -25.80
CA VAL A 82 2.73 11.83 -25.08
C VAL A 82 1.97 12.97 -24.39
N PRO A 83 1.68 12.89 -23.08
CA PRO A 83 0.91 13.93 -22.39
C PRO A 83 1.73 15.21 -22.19
N LEU A 84 1.07 16.37 -22.32
CA LEU A 84 1.61 17.67 -21.93
C LEU A 84 1.14 18.08 -20.51
N ASP A 85 2.15 18.43 -19.70
CA ASP A 85 2.19 19.20 -18.44
C ASP A 85 1.73 18.60 -17.10
N GLY A 86 2.75 18.15 -16.33
CA GLY A 86 3.02 18.74 -15.02
C GLY A 86 4.16 19.77 -15.16
N SER A 87 4.06 20.93 -14.47
CA SER A 87 5.10 21.97 -14.59
C SER A 87 6.30 21.66 -13.70
N LEU A 88 7.50 21.60 -14.29
CA LEU A 88 8.78 21.46 -13.58
C LEU A 88 9.47 22.82 -13.48
N THR A 89 9.39 23.47 -12.32
CA THR A 89 9.98 24.81 -12.11
C THR A 89 11.12 24.74 -11.10
N TRP A 90 12.26 25.35 -11.43
CA TRP A 90 13.43 25.45 -10.53
C TRP A 90 13.35 26.75 -9.70
N ASP A 91 13.17 26.66 -8.38
CA ASP A 91 13.29 27.82 -7.49
C ASP A 91 14.74 27.93 -6.99
N SER A 92 15.54 28.77 -7.65
CA SER A 92 16.96 28.98 -7.31
C SER A 92 17.17 29.62 -5.94
N THR A 93 16.13 30.16 -5.30
CA THR A 93 16.24 30.80 -3.98
C THR A 93 16.04 29.83 -2.83
N ARG A 94 15.35 28.71 -3.07
CA ARG A 94 15.00 27.72 -2.03
C ARG A 94 15.53 26.31 -2.29
N GLY A 95 16.27 26.11 -3.38
CA GLY A 95 17.03 24.89 -3.63
C GLY A 95 16.14 23.64 -3.67
N GLY A 96 15.15 23.61 -4.55
CA GLY A 96 14.28 22.44 -4.66
C GLY A 96 13.55 22.36 -6.00
N MET A 97 13.32 21.12 -6.44
CA MET A 97 12.47 20.77 -7.58
C MET A 97 11.02 20.65 -7.13
N TRP A 98 10.11 21.18 -7.94
CA TRP A 98 8.67 21.10 -7.71
C TRP A 98 8.03 20.26 -8.80
N TYR A 99 7.16 19.33 -8.39
CA TYR A 99 6.28 18.59 -9.28
C TYR A 99 4.83 18.93 -8.94
N SER A 100 4.07 19.36 -9.95
CA SER A 100 2.63 19.55 -9.83
C SER A 100 1.89 18.69 -10.84
N SER A 101 0.83 18.03 -10.37
CA SER A 101 -0.13 17.31 -11.20
C SER A 101 -1.55 17.69 -10.79
N THR A 102 -2.46 17.80 -11.75
CA THR A 102 -3.86 18.14 -11.50
C THR A 102 -4.69 16.86 -11.45
N TRP A 103 -5.30 16.55 -10.30
CA TRP A 103 -6.23 15.41 -10.16
C TRP A 103 -7.69 15.81 -10.47
N SER A 104 -7.97 17.08 -10.72
CA SER A 104 -9.23 17.57 -11.30
C SER A 104 -9.00 18.99 -11.86
N ASP A 105 -9.93 19.49 -12.69
CA ASP A 105 -9.81 20.79 -13.38
C ASP A 105 -9.56 22.00 -12.44
N GLU A 106 -9.76 21.87 -11.12
CA GLU A 106 -9.52 22.96 -10.14
C GLU A 106 -8.59 22.59 -8.96
N THR A 107 -7.98 21.40 -8.93
CA THR A 107 -7.08 21.01 -7.82
C THR A 107 -5.64 20.87 -8.26
N THR A 108 -4.72 21.51 -7.53
CA THR A 108 -3.26 21.36 -7.74
C THR A 108 -2.66 20.50 -6.65
N PHE A 109 -2.17 19.31 -6.99
CA PHE A 109 -1.31 18.53 -6.12
C PHE A 109 0.14 19.03 -6.26
N ARG A 110 0.83 19.30 -5.15
CA ARG A 110 2.19 19.87 -5.16
C ARG A 110 3.11 19.03 -4.29
N MET A 111 4.25 18.67 -4.86
CA MET A 111 5.32 17.96 -4.16
C MET A 111 6.64 18.72 -4.34
N LYS A 112 7.43 18.82 -3.27
CA LYS A 112 8.74 19.48 -3.21
C LYS A 112 9.78 18.50 -2.72
N GLY A 113 10.99 18.55 -3.29
CA GLY A 113 12.12 17.77 -2.77
C GLY A 113 12.13 16.31 -3.19
N ILE A 114 11.27 15.88 -4.12
CA ILE A 114 11.26 14.48 -4.64
C ILE A 114 12.60 14.06 -5.25
N LEU A 115 13.36 15.04 -5.77
CA LEU A 115 14.64 14.82 -6.43
C LEU A 115 15.81 15.42 -5.64
N ASP A 116 15.54 15.94 -4.43
CA ASP A 116 16.60 16.35 -3.52
C ASP A 116 17.04 15.11 -2.74
N PHE A 117 18.35 14.84 -2.72
CA PHE A 117 18.91 13.69 -2.00
C PHE A 117 18.93 13.91 -0.48
N ASP A 118 18.42 15.05 0.01
CA ASP A 118 18.39 15.45 1.42
C ASP A 118 17.14 14.94 2.19
N ASP A 119 16.65 13.75 1.85
CA ASP A 119 15.65 12.91 2.57
C ASP A 119 14.27 13.53 2.88
N ASN A 120 14.00 14.78 2.51
CA ASN A 120 12.76 15.48 2.88
C ASN A 120 11.86 15.76 1.67
N ILE A 121 10.65 15.17 1.69
CA ILE A 121 9.58 15.42 0.71
C ILE A 121 8.47 16.22 1.39
N GLU A 122 8.18 17.43 0.90
CA GLU A 122 7.03 18.23 1.38
C GLU A 122 5.86 18.09 0.39
N ILE A 123 4.70 17.64 0.88
CA ILE A 123 3.50 17.46 0.08
C ILE A 123 2.37 18.33 0.65
N LYS A 124 1.72 19.10 -0.21
CA LYS A 124 0.65 20.02 0.20
C LYS A 124 -0.61 19.79 -0.62
N HIS A 125 -1.64 19.23 0.03
CA HIS A 125 -2.99 19.21 -0.51
C HIS A 125 -3.66 20.59 -0.36
N PRO A 126 -4.48 21.07 -1.32
CA PRO A 126 -5.11 22.39 -1.25
C PRO A 126 -6.06 22.58 -0.06
N GLU A 127 -6.68 21.50 0.42
CA GLU A 127 -7.75 21.55 1.42
C GLU A 127 -7.39 20.92 2.78
N SER A 128 -6.23 20.25 2.92
CA SER A 128 -5.87 19.56 4.17
C SER A 128 -4.40 19.73 4.55
N LYS A 129 -4.12 19.62 5.85
CA LYS A 129 -2.76 19.40 6.35
C LYS A 129 -2.45 17.92 6.13
N THR A 130 -1.73 17.61 5.07
CA THR A 130 -1.17 16.28 4.86
C THR A 130 -0.11 16.05 5.95
N THR A 131 -0.40 15.19 6.93
CA THR A 131 0.50 14.93 8.07
C THR A 131 1.44 13.75 7.82
N ALA A 132 1.05 12.79 6.97
CA ALA A 132 1.90 11.68 6.55
C ALA A 132 1.46 11.15 5.17
N ILE A 133 2.41 10.69 4.36
CA ILE A 133 2.18 9.91 3.13
C ILE A 133 3.00 8.63 3.25
N CYS A 134 2.33 7.50 3.08
CA CYS A 134 2.97 6.19 3.03
C CYS A 134 3.30 5.88 1.57
N TYR A 135 4.54 5.49 1.30
CA TYR A 135 4.92 4.93 0.01
C TYR A 135 4.97 3.41 0.14
N ASP A 136 4.18 2.69 -0.65
CA ASP A 136 4.14 1.22 -0.60
C ASP A 136 5.35 0.59 -1.31
N ASP A 137 5.83 1.21 -2.40
CA ASP A 137 7.02 0.75 -3.13
C ASP A 137 7.79 1.94 -3.72
N LEU A 138 9.02 2.15 -3.25
CA LEU A 138 9.96 3.17 -3.74
C LEU A 138 11.12 2.57 -4.56
N ARG A 139 10.99 1.32 -5.01
CA ARG A 139 12.07 0.69 -5.78
C ARG A 139 12.33 1.45 -7.07
N LEU A 140 13.62 1.75 -7.30
CA LEU A 140 14.14 2.38 -8.52
C LEU A 140 14.20 1.39 -9.69
N GLY A 141 13.07 0.74 -10.00
CA GLY A 141 12.90 -0.17 -11.14
C GLY A 141 12.64 -1.64 -10.78
N PRO A 142 12.15 -2.43 -11.75
CA PRO A 142 11.64 -3.79 -11.55
C PRO A 142 12.72 -4.83 -11.21
N THR A 143 14.00 -4.51 -11.41
CA THR A 143 15.12 -5.43 -11.14
C THR A 143 15.65 -5.34 -9.71
N ARG A 144 15.09 -4.45 -8.88
CA ARG A 144 15.51 -4.31 -7.48
C ARG A 144 14.87 -5.41 -6.63
N PRO A 145 15.67 -6.10 -5.79
CA PRO A 145 15.14 -7.17 -4.96
C PRO A 145 14.18 -6.63 -3.90
N PHE A 146 13.28 -7.50 -3.47
CA PHE A 146 12.41 -7.30 -2.32
C PHE A 146 13.13 -7.78 -1.06
N TYR A 147 13.00 -7.02 0.02
CA TYR A 147 13.54 -7.38 1.32
C TYR A 147 12.41 -7.62 2.31
N TYR A 148 12.46 -8.75 3.01
CA TYR A 148 11.52 -9.10 4.06
C TYR A 148 12.29 -9.35 5.35
N SER A 149 11.92 -8.65 6.42
CA SER A 149 12.45 -8.90 7.76
C SER A 149 11.44 -9.75 8.53
N VAL A 150 11.90 -10.86 9.11
CA VAL A 150 11.05 -11.80 9.85
C VAL A 150 11.29 -11.60 11.35
N PRO A 151 10.24 -11.37 12.15
CA PRO A 151 10.38 -11.31 13.61
C PRO A 151 10.78 -12.66 14.23
N ASP A 152 11.52 -12.63 15.33
CA ASP A 152 12.04 -13.83 16.00
C ASP A 152 10.96 -14.71 16.66
N TRP A 153 9.75 -14.18 16.90
CA TRP A 153 8.63 -14.96 17.46
C TRP A 153 7.95 -15.87 16.43
N VAL A 154 8.25 -15.68 15.14
CA VAL A 154 7.68 -16.50 14.06
C VAL A 154 8.33 -17.87 14.06
N GLU A 155 7.52 -18.93 14.00
CA GLU A 155 8.00 -20.31 14.03
C GLU A 155 8.02 -20.96 12.64
N ASN A 156 7.05 -20.61 11.78
CA ASN A 156 6.97 -21.15 10.42
C ASN A 156 6.56 -20.07 9.41
N LEU A 157 7.18 -20.11 8.24
CA LEU A 157 6.86 -19.28 7.08
C LEU A 157 6.37 -20.14 5.92
N GLU A 158 5.21 -19.80 5.38
CA GLU A 158 4.69 -20.34 4.12
C GLU A 158 4.80 -19.28 3.03
N ILE A 159 5.49 -19.59 1.94
CA ILE A 159 5.91 -18.60 0.93
C ILE A 159 5.45 -19.04 -0.45
N THR A 160 4.93 -18.09 -1.23
CA THR A 160 4.70 -18.22 -2.68
C THR A 160 4.96 -16.88 -3.37
N SER A 161 4.98 -16.84 -4.70
CA SER A 161 5.03 -15.56 -5.43
C SER A 161 3.65 -14.95 -5.64
N VAL A 162 3.58 -13.62 -5.53
CA VAL A 162 2.44 -12.86 -6.02
C VAL A 162 2.45 -12.89 -7.55
N GLN A 163 1.31 -13.23 -8.16
CA GLN A 163 1.18 -13.26 -9.61
C GLN A 163 0.76 -11.87 -10.13
N GLY A 164 1.71 -11.16 -10.75
CA GLY A 164 1.48 -9.85 -11.35
C GLY A 164 1.88 -9.78 -12.82
N ILE A 165 1.28 -8.86 -13.58
CA ILE A 165 1.52 -8.68 -15.04
C ILE A 165 2.98 -8.26 -15.31
N ALA A 166 3.61 -7.58 -14.36
CA ALA A 166 5.01 -7.12 -14.43
C ALA A 166 6.02 -8.09 -13.77
N SER A 167 5.59 -9.30 -13.41
CA SER A 167 6.46 -10.27 -12.73
C SER A 167 7.53 -10.82 -13.67
N PRO A 168 8.82 -10.86 -13.28
CA PRO A 168 9.87 -11.41 -14.13
C PRO A 168 9.59 -12.88 -14.53
N LEU A 169 9.99 -13.27 -15.74
CA LEU A 169 9.75 -14.62 -16.27
C LEU A 169 10.76 -15.68 -15.79
N GLY A 170 11.55 -15.38 -14.75
CA GLY A 170 12.65 -16.22 -14.26
C GLY A 170 12.28 -17.05 -13.04
N PRO A 171 13.12 -18.04 -12.65
CA PRO A 171 12.95 -18.71 -11.36
C PRO A 171 13.09 -17.68 -10.23
N ILE A 172 12.27 -17.84 -9.21
CA ILE A 172 12.28 -16.98 -8.03
C ILE A 172 13.47 -17.40 -7.19
N LYS A 173 14.43 -16.49 -7.08
CA LYS A 173 15.58 -16.63 -6.19
C LYS A 173 15.28 -15.97 -4.86
N ILE A 174 15.34 -16.75 -3.80
CA ILE A 174 15.18 -16.30 -2.41
C ILE A 174 16.50 -16.56 -1.69
N LYS A 175 17.14 -15.52 -1.19
CA LYS A 175 18.33 -15.63 -0.33
C LYS A 175 17.90 -15.45 1.11
N LEU A 176 18.28 -16.40 1.95
CA LEU A 176 18.10 -16.33 3.40
C LEU A 176 19.38 -15.78 4.01
N MET A 177 19.25 -14.69 4.76
CA MET A 177 20.34 -14.02 5.45
C MET A 177 20.08 -14.04 6.95
N ILE A 178 21.11 -14.42 7.72
CA ILE A 178 21.10 -14.44 9.19
C ILE A 178 22.25 -13.56 9.65
N ASP A 179 21.96 -12.57 10.51
CA ASP A 179 22.94 -11.58 10.97
C ASP A 179 23.75 -10.97 9.79
N ASP A 180 23.05 -10.63 8.71
CA ASP A 180 23.59 -10.12 7.43
C ASP A 180 24.59 -11.04 6.70
N SER A 181 24.67 -12.31 7.10
CA SER A 181 25.44 -13.35 6.42
C SER A 181 24.53 -14.26 5.60
N LEU A 182 24.96 -14.60 4.37
CA LEU A 182 24.20 -15.51 3.52
C LEU A 182 24.18 -16.92 4.14
N PHE A 183 23.00 -17.39 4.51
CA PHE A 183 22.79 -18.73 5.03
C PHE A 183 22.51 -19.72 3.90
N GLU A 184 21.53 -19.41 3.05
CA GLU A 184 21.09 -20.29 1.96
C GLU A 184 20.53 -19.49 0.77
N THR A 185 20.52 -20.10 -0.41
CA THR A 185 19.80 -19.58 -1.59
C THR A 185 18.90 -20.68 -2.13
N ILE A 186 17.61 -20.38 -2.20
CA ILE A 186 16.55 -21.28 -2.65
C ILE A 186 16.05 -20.78 -4.00
N GLU A 187 15.87 -21.69 -4.96
CA GLU A 187 15.24 -21.42 -6.24
C GLU A 187 13.85 -22.07 -6.26
N MET A 188 12.82 -21.28 -6.56
CA MET A 188 11.42 -21.69 -6.55
C MET A 188 10.76 -21.33 -7.88
N ASN A 189 9.87 -22.18 -8.39
CA ASN A 189 9.04 -21.86 -9.56
C ASN A 189 7.79 -21.06 -9.15
N ILE A 190 7.19 -20.32 -10.09
CA ILE A 190 6.04 -19.43 -9.84
C ILE A 190 4.80 -20.15 -9.27
N ASP A 191 4.64 -21.45 -9.55
CA ASP A 191 3.52 -22.26 -9.06
C ASP A 191 3.95 -23.24 -7.93
N GLN A 192 5.02 -22.94 -7.21
CA GLN A 192 5.45 -23.71 -6.03
C GLN A 192 5.32 -22.90 -4.75
N SER A 193 4.98 -23.58 -3.65
CA SER A 193 5.06 -23.04 -2.31
C SER A 193 6.29 -23.59 -1.60
N LEU A 194 6.81 -22.81 -0.65
CA LEU A 194 7.96 -23.15 0.19
C LEU A 194 7.59 -22.94 1.65
N THR A 195 7.89 -23.95 2.47
CA THR A 195 7.78 -23.87 3.93
C THR A 195 9.17 -23.73 4.54
N ILE A 196 9.37 -22.75 5.43
CA ILE A 196 10.62 -22.54 6.18
C ILE A 196 10.32 -22.58 7.68
N ASP A 197 11.01 -23.45 8.40
CA ASP A 197 11.00 -23.49 9.87
C ASP A 197 12.00 -22.46 10.41
N THR A 198 11.50 -21.51 11.19
CA THR A 198 12.27 -20.38 11.74
C THR A 198 12.55 -20.51 13.24
N ASN A 199 12.13 -21.59 13.91
CA ASN A 199 12.26 -21.78 15.36
C ASN A 199 13.70 -21.63 15.91
N THR A 200 14.70 -21.92 15.08
CA THR A 200 16.13 -21.85 15.47
C THR A 200 16.87 -20.67 14.84
N LEU A 201 16.18 -19.82 14.08
CA LEU A 201 16.76 -18.74 13.32
C LEU A 201 16.40 -17.41 13.99
N THR A 202 17.39 -16.56 14.24
CA THR A 202 17.21 -15.21 14.79
C THR A 202 17.66 -14.18 13.76
N ASN A 203 17.03 -13.01 13.72
CA ASN A 203 17.35 -11.93 12.77
C ASN A 203 17.30 -12.38 11.30
N LEU A 204 16.30 -13.18 10.94
CA LEU A 204 16.15 -13.68 9.57
C LEU A 204 15.71 -12.55 8.63
N LYS A 205 16.49 -12.32 7.58
CA LYS A 205 16.17 -11.43 6.45
C LYS A 205 16.09 -12.25 5.16
N MET A 206 15.07 -12.01 4.35
CA MET A 206 14.91 -12.63 3.04
C MET A 206 15.09 -11.60 1.93
N GLU A 207 15.96 -11.89 0.97
CA GLU A 207 16.08 -11.13 -0.27
C GLU A 207 15.46 -11.95 -1.41
N SER A 208 14.42 -11.40 -2.05
CA SER A 208 13.74 -12.06 -3.16
C SER A 208 13.85 -11.25 -4.45
N SER A 209 13.96 -11.98 -5.57
CA SER A 209 13.87 -11.40 -6.92
C SER A 209 12.44 -11.02 -7.34
N HIS A 210 11.43 -11.63 -6.72
CA HIS A 210 10.01 -11.44 -7.03
C HIS A 210 9.25 -11.07 -5.77
N GLU A 211 8.09 -10.45 -5.93
CA GLU A 211 7.19 -10.17 -4.82
C GLU A 211 6.65 -11.50 -4.27
N LEU A 212 6.76 -11.67 -2.96
CA LEU A 212 6.35 -12.87 -2.25
C LEU A 212 5.08 -12.60 -1.44
N ALA A 213 4.14 -13.53 -1.51
CA ALA A 213 3.07 -13.67 -0.53
C ALA A 213 3.57 -14.60 0.58
N ILE A 214 3.66 -14.08 1.80
CA ILE A 214 4.24 -14.77 2.96
C ILE A 214 3.19 -14.86 4.04
N ILE A 215 2.95 -16.08 4.53
CA ILE A 215 2.13 -16.32 5.72
C ILE A 215 3.08 -16.74 6.83
N ALA A 216 3.21 -15.89 7.85
CA ALA A 216 3.95 -16.18 9.06
C ALA A 216 3.00 -16.75 10.12
N SER A 217 3.46 -17.78 10.82
CA SER A 217 2.68 -18.42 11.88
C SER A 217 3.56 -18.77 13.09
N ALA A 218 2.93 -18.75 14.26
CA ALA A 218 3.51 -19.19 15.52
C ALA A 218 2.51 -20.11 16.22
N GLY A 219 2.98 -21.25 16.73
CA GLY A 219 2.14 -22.28 17.32
C GLY A 219 1.43 -23.15 16.27
N GLN A 220 0.19 -23.55 16.58
CA GLN A 220 -0.56 -24.53 15.77
C GLN A 220 -1.38 -23.91 14.63
N GLY A 221 -1.34 -22.60 14.47
CA GLY A 221 -2.09 -21.86 13.44
C GLY A 221 -2.71 -20.58 13.98
N GLY A 222 -3.54 -19.95 13.16
CA GLY A 222 -4.20 -18.70 13.52
C GLY A 222 -5.22 -18.27 12.48
N GLY A 223 -5.51 -16.97 12.49
CA GLY A 223 -6.38 -16.32 11.52
C GLY A 223 -5.73 -15.06 10.95
N ALA A 224 -6.00 -14.77 9.69
CA ALA A 224 -5.52 -13.55 9.04
C ALA A 224 -6.50 -13.06 7.98
N LEU A 225 -6.55 -11.74 7.80
CA LEU A 225 -7.16 -11.10 6.64
C LEU A 225 -6.12 -11.07 5.53
N ILE A 226 -6.36 -11.76 4.42
CA ILE A 226 -5.37 -11.86 3.35
C ILE A 226 -5.56 -10.72 2.34
N THR A 227 -4.47 -10.01 2.09
CA THR A 227 -4.41 -8.97 1.06
C THR A 227 -4.57 -9.60 -0.34
N PRO A 228 -5.44 -9.05 -1.19
CA PRO A 228 -5.57 -9.50 -2.58
C PRO A 228 -4.29 -9.32 -3.39
N ASP A 229 -4.14 -10.08 -4.47
CA ASP A 229 -3.00 -9.94 -5.42
C ASP A 229 -3.01 -8.57 -6.12
N ASN A 230 -4.19 -7.96 -6.26
CA ASN A 230 -4.38 -6.62 -6.79
C ASN A 230 -5.47 -5.91 -5.98
N PRO A 231 -5.11 -5.29 -4.84
CA PRO A 231 -6.05 -4.59 -3.98
C PRO A 231 -6.50 -3.29 -4.62
N SER A 232 -7.77 -2.95 -4.41
CA SER A 232 -8.32 -1.66 -4.78
C SER A 232 -7.72 -0.56 -3.91
N LYS A 233 -7.30 0.54 -4.53
CA LYS A 233 -6.65 1.68 -3.84
C LYS A 233 -7.59 2.44 -2.90
N THR A 234 -8.90 2.20 -2.99
CA THR A 234 -9.90 2.96 -2.22
C THR A 234 -10.40 2.24 -0.99
N ASP A 235 -10.46 0.92 -1.02
CA ASP A 235 -11.18 0.09 -0.05
C ASP A 235 -10.44 -1.23 0.27
N ASP A 236 -9.29 -1.47 -0.35
CA ASP A 236 -8.44 -2.65 -0.18
C ASP A 236 -9.14 -4.00 -0.49
N THR A 237 -10.33 -3.95 -1.09
CA THR A 237 -11.00 -5.12 -1.62
C THR A 237 -10.28 -5.63 -2.86
N GLY A 238 -10.44 -6.91 -3.17
CA GLY A 238 -9.88 -7.45 -4.40
C GLY A 238 -10.70 -8.58 -4.99
N ARG A 239 -10.13 -9.18 -6.04
CA ARG A 239 -10.81 -10.19 -6.86
C ARG A 239 -10.01 -11.47 -7.05
N SER A 240 -8.76 -11.49 -6.61
CA SER A 240 -7.88 -12.64 -6.76
C SER A 240 -6.93 -12.71 -5.57
N TRP A 241 -6.70 -13.94 -5.11
CA TRP A 241 -5.75 -14.26 -4.07
C TRP A 241 -4.96 -15.50 -4.48
N THR A 242 -3.64 -15.41 -4.39
CA THR A 242 -2.73 -16.53 -4.54
C THR A 242 -2.05 -16.78 -3.20
N ILE A 243 -2.49 -17.81 -2.48
CA ILE A 243 -2.00 -18.08 -1.11
C ILE A 243 -1.24 -19.40 -1.02
N PRO A 244 -0.14 -19.45 -0.25
CA PRO A 244 0.46 -20.70 0.15
C PRO A 244 -0.33 -21.26 1.34
N LEU A 245 -0.75 -22.52 1.25
CA LEU A 245 -1.40 -23.20 2.37
C LEU A 245 -0.50 -24.31 2.89
N PRO A 246 -0.34 -24.44 4.22
CA PRO A 246 0.36 -25.57 4.83
C PRO A 246 -0.42 -26.87 4.62
N SER A 247 0.22 -28.01 4.91
CA SER A 247 -0.50 -29.27 5.00
C SER A 247 -1.47 -29.26 6.19
N GLY A 248 -2.59 -29.97 6.06
CA GLY A 248 -3.67 -29.99 7.05
C GLY A 248 -4.93 -29.29 6.55
N ASP A 249 -5.80 -28.97 7.50
CA ASP A 249 -7.10 -28.34 7.23
C ASP A 249 -6.97 -26.82 7.36
N SER A 250 -7.40 -26.09 6.34
CA SER A 250 -7.53 -24.64 6.36
C SER A 250 -8.95 -24.24 6.01
N ILE A 251 -9.52 -23.30 6.75
CA ILE A 251 -10.82 -22.71 6.46
C ILE A 251 -10.59 -21.39 5.75
N ILE A 252 -11.23 -21.24 4.59
CA ILE A 252 -11.26 -19.98 3.86
C ILE A 252 -12.67 -19.43 3.90
N SER A 253 -12.79 -18.15 4.26
CA SER A 253 -14.03 -17.41 4.19
C SER A 253 -13.87 -16.19 3.30
N VAL A 254 -14.73 -16.08 2.28
CA VAL A 254 -14.82 -14.91 1.41
C VAL A 254 -16.07 -14.14 1.79
N ILE A 255 -15.90 -12.85 2.05
CA ILE A 255 -16.99 -11.91 2.38
C ILE A 255 -17.04 -10.81 1.33
N SER A 256 -18.24 -10.49 0.87
CA SER A 256 -18.48 -9.40 -0.09
C SER A 256 -19.81 -8.71 0.22
N ARG A 257 -19.99 -7.49 -0.26
CA ARG A 257 -21.27 -6.80 -0.17
C ARG A 257 -22.28 -7.35 -1.19
N ASP A 258 -21.77 -7.78 -2.34
CA ASP A 258 -22.57 -8.15 -3.50
C ASP A 258 -22.62 -9.66 -3.73
N ALA A 259 -23.54 -10.09 -4.60
CA ALA A 259 -23.55 -11.44 -5.13
C ALA A 259 -22.22 -11.74 -5.86
N ASN A 260 -21.76 -12.99 -5.75
CA ASN A 260 -20.42 -13.35 -6.17
C ASN A 260 -20.37 -14.75 -6.77
N LEU A 261 -19.60 -14.91 -7.85
CA LEU A 261 -19.12 -16.19 -8.35
C LEU A 261 -17.70 -16.35 -7.82
N ILE A 262 -17.48 -17.41 -7.05
CA ILE A 262 -16.20 -17.72 -6.41
C ILE A 262 -15.63 -18.97 -7.07
N SER A 263 -14.48 -18.83 -7.73
CA SER A 263 -13.73 -19.93 -8.32
C SER A 263 -12.52 -20.26 -7.45
N VAL A 264 -12.41 -21.50 -7.01
CA VAL A 264 -11.26 -22.02 -6.25
C VAL A 264 -10.49 -22.96 -7.15
N THR A 265 -9.22 -22.69 -7.36
CA THR A 265 -8.30 -23.55 -8.09
C THR A 265 -7.31 -24.19 -7.12
N GLU A 266 -7.37 -25.50 -7.02
CA GLU A 266 -6.47 -26.33 -6.21
C GLU A 266 -5.80 -27.36 -7.13
N SER A 267 -4.46 -27.41 -7.15
CA SER A 267 -3.70 -28.36 -7.98
C SER A 267 -4.14 -28.42 -9.46
N GLY A 268 -4.58 -27.28 -10.02
CA GLY A 268 -5.06 -27.15 -11.39
C GLY A 268 -6.51 -27.56 -11.64
N VAL A 269 -7.25 -27.95 -10.60
CA VAL A 269 -8.70 -28.23 -10.68
C VAL A 269 -9.47 -27.02 -10.17
N GLU A 270 -10.31 -26.46 -11.04
CA GLU A 270 -11.17 -25.32 -10.72
C GLU A 270 -12.56 -25.78 -10.25
N THR A 271 -13.05 -25.20 -9.17
CA THR A 271 -14.40 -25.39 -8.64
C THR A 271 -15.12 -24.07 -8.47
N ASN A 272 -16.36 -23.99 -8.95
CA ASN A 272 -17.11 -22.73 -9.03
C ASN A 272 -18.31 -22.76 -8.07
N ASN A 273 -18.48 -21.71 -7.28
CA ASN A 273 -19.54 -21.55 -6.31
C ASN A 273 -20.25 -20.21 -6.52
N ILE A 274 -21.58 -20.24 -6.62
CA ILE A 274 -22.39 -19.03 -6.77
C ILE A 274 -22.99 -18.69 -5.41
N VAL A 275 -22.71 -17.49 -4.92
CA VAL A 275 -23.29 -16.94 -3.69
C VAL A 275 -24.16 -15.75 -4.03
N THR A 276 -25.44 -15.87 -3.69
CA THR A 276 -26.44 -14.84 -3.94
C THR A 276 -26.54 -13.87 -2.77
N SER A 277 -26.78 -12.59 -3.07
CA SER A 277 -27.06 -11.58 -2.05
C SER A 277 -28.39 -11.83 -1.34
N SER A 278 -28.48 -11.36 -0.11
CA SER A 278 -29.74 -11.22 0.63
C SER A 278 -30.55 -10.04 0.07
N ASP A 279 -31.87 -10.03 0.27
CA ASP A 279 -32.72 -8.85 0.01
C ASP A 279 -32.47 -7.71 1.02
N ASP A 280 -31.78 -8.01 2.13
CA ASP A 280 -31.49 -7.05 3.20
C ASP A 280 -30.18 -6.29 2.92
N THR A 281 -30.25 -4.96 2.89
CA THR A 281 -29.11 -4.08 2.62
C THR A 281 -28.07 -4.05 3.74
N ARG A 282 -28.39 -4.56 4.94
CA ARG A 282 -27.46 -4.66 6.08
C ARG A 282 -26.79 -6.03 6.20
N ILE A 283 -26.90 -6.86 5.16
CA ILE A 283 -26.28 -8.18 5.09
C ILE A 283 -25.60 -8.34 3.73
N GLY A 284 -24.27 -8.51 3.74
CA GLY A 284 -23.49 -8.94 2.59
C GLY A 284 -23.50 -10.46 2.39
N THR A 285 -22.78 -10.91 1.38
CA THR A 285 -22.56 -12.33 1.10
C THR A 285 -21.38 -12.88 1.90
N SER A 286 -21.49 -14.15 2.29
CA SER A 286 -20.41 -14.91 2.91
C SER A 286 -20.38 -16.30 2.30
N TRP A 287 -19.19 -16.78 1.99
CA TRP A 287 -18.92 -18.13 1.55
C TRP A 287 -17.77 -18.67 2.36
N THR A 288 -17.91 -19.89 2.87
CA THR A 288 -16.86 -20.54 3.66
C THR A 288 -16.67 -21.97 3.18
N THR A 289 -15.42 -22.37 3.01
CA THR A 289 -15.04 -23.74 2.65
C THR A 289 -13.87 -24.21 3.50
N THR A 290 -13.75 -25.52 3.68
CA THR A 290 -12.55 -26.15 4.25
C THR A 290 -11.77 -26.80 3.12
N ILE A 291 -10.47 -26.53 3.06
CA ILE A 291 -9.51 -27.16 2.16
C ILE A 291 -8.60 -28.05 3.01
N SER A 292 -8.44 -29.30 2.60
CA SER A 292 -7.62 -30.30 3.29
C SER A 292 -6.48 -30.73 2.39
N LEU A 293 -5.25 -30.31 2.71
CA LEU A 293 -4.06 -30.61 1.92
C LEU A 293 -3.20 -31.68 2.60
N GLN A 294 -2.67 -32.62 1.81
CA GLN A 294 -1.72 -33.62 2.32
C GLN A 294 -0.28 -33.06 2.41
N GLU A 295 0.06 -32.16 1.51
CA GLU A 295 1.35 -31.46 1.43
C GLU A 295 1.07 -29.97 1.18
N ALA A 296 1.99 -29.10 1.60
CA ALA A 296 1.84 -27.67 1.38
C ALA A 296 1.71 -27.36 -0.13
N SER A 297 0.75 -26.51 -0.48
CA SER A 297 0.43 -26.21 -1.88
C SER A 297 -0.14 -24.81 -2.04
N ILE A 298 -0.22 -24.35 -3.29
CA ILE A 298 -0.82 -23.06 -3.62
C ILE A 298 -2.31 -23.26 -3.90
N VAL A 299 -3.13 -22.39 -3.32
CA VAL A 299 -4.54 -22.25 -3.67
C VAL A 299 -4.76 -20.88 -4.29
N LYS A 300 -5.45 -20.86 -5.44
CA LYS A 300 -5.87 -19.63 -6.10
C LYS A 300 -7.36 -19.45 -5.94
N ILE A 301 -7.78 -18.28 -5.51
CA ILE A 301 -9.19 -17.92 -5.32
C ILE A 301 -9.47 -16.71 -6.18
N THR A 302 -10.53 -16.76 -6.97
CA THR A 302 -10.98 -15.61 -7.76
C THR A 302 -12.46 -15.35 -7.55
N THR A 303 -12.83 -14.08 -7.60
CA THR A 303 -14.20 -13.62 -7.33
C THR A 303 -14.69 -12.67 -8.43
N SER A 304 -15.97 -12.78 -8.78
CA SER A 304 -16.61 -11.87 -9.74
C SER A 304 -16.96 -10.50 -9.18
N SER A 305 -16.91 -10.33 -7.86
CA SER A 305 -17.19 -9.07 -7.15
C SER A 305 -16.07 -8.74 -6.15
N PRO A 306 -15.81 -7.46 -5.84
CA PRO A 306 -14.80 -7.08 -4.86
C PRO A 306 -15.13 -7.71 -3.50
N SER A 307 -14.15 -8.37 -2.90
CA SER A 307 -14.34 -9.14 -1.66
C SER A 307 -13.13 -8.99 -0.75
N HIS A 308 -13.31 -9.37 0.50
CA HIS A 308 -12.22 -9.67 1.42
C HIS A 308 -12.14 -11.18 1.66
N MET A 309 -10.93 -11.68 1.90
CA MET A 309 -10.69 -13.09 2.17
C MET A 309 -10.05 -13.25 3.55
N ILE A 310 -10.65 -14.12 4.35
CA ILE A 310 -10.20 -14.54 5.66
C ILE A 310 -9.67 -15.97 5.53
N LEU A 311 -8.47 -16.18 6.04
CA LEU A 311 -7.85 -17.50 6.17
C LEU A 311 -7.77 -17.87 7.64
N LEU A 312 -8.19 -19.08 7.98
CA LEU A 312 -7.98 -19.70 9.28
C LEU A 312 -7.23 -21.02 9.07
N THR A 313 -6.05 -21.14 9.66
CA THR A 313 -5.30 -22.40 9.73
C THR A 313 -5.59 -23.15 11.03
N GLU A 314 -6.00 -22.44 12.09
CA GLU A 314 -6.49 -23.05 13.33
C GLU A 314 -7.99 -23.36 13.23
N THR A 315 -8.33 -24.63 13.04
CA THR A 315 -9.71 -25.09 12.82
C THR A 315 -10.46 -25.46 14.10
N THR A 316 -9.77 -25.57 15.25
CA THR A 316 -10.40 -25.97 16.52
C THR A 316 -11.16 -24.83 17.21
N GLY A 317 -10.95 -23.58 16.78
CA GLY A 317 -11.67 -22.42 17.32
C GLY A 317 -11.18 -21.99 18.72
N ASN A 318 -9.87 -22.06 18.93
CA ASN A 318 -9.23 -21.67 20.19
C ASN A 318 -8.37 -20.39 20.07
N SER A 319 -7.84 -20.10 18.88
CA SER A 319 -6.97 -18.94 18.64
C SER A 319 -7.08 -18.43 17.21
N GLY A 320 -6.69 -17.18 17.02
CA GLY A 320 -6.70 -16.47 15.74
C GLY A 320 -7.43 -15.14 15.88
N ILE A 321 -6.73 -14.05 15.57
CA ILE A 321 -7.24 -12.68 15.61
C ILE A 321 -7.17 -12.12 14.19
N ILE A 322 -8.21 -11.40 13.78
CA ILE A 322 -8.30 -10.78 12.48
C ILE A 322 -8.71 -9.33 12.66
N ASN A 323 -7.85 -8.44 12.18
CA ASN A 323 -8.18 -7.02 12.05
C ASN A 323 -9.13 -6.83 10.87
N LEU A 324 -10.35 -6.35 11.12
CA LEU A 324 -11.27 -6.03 10.05
C LEU A 324 -10.97 -4.65 9.48
N LYS A 325 -11.06 -4.52 8.16
CA LYS A 325 -10.99 -3.24 7.47
C LYS A 325 -12.41 -2.70 7.28
N SER A 326 -12.54 -1.40 7.46
CA SER A 326 -13.77 -0.67 7.14
C SER A 326 -13.96 -0.58 5.63
N ASN A 327 -15.12 -0.10 5.20
CA ASN A 327 -15.42 0.10 3.77
C ASN A 327 -14.51 1.12 3.07
N SER A 328 -13.69 1.87 3.81
CA SER A 328 -12.66 2.77 3.25
C SER A 328 -11.27 2.13 3.18
N GLY A 329 -11.13 0.84 3.51
CA GLY A 329 -9.85 0.14 3.57
C GLY A 329 -9.00 0.44 4.82
N SER A 330 -9.40 1.44 5.61
CA SER A 330 -8.80 1.76 6.92
C SER A 330 -9.25 0.77 8.00
N TYR A 331 -8.40 0.46 8.96
CA TYR A 331 -8.76 -0.33 10.15
C TYR A 331 -9.63 0.47 11.14
N LEU A 332 -9.55 1.80 11.08
CA LEU A 332 -10.42 2.71 11.82
C LEU A 332 -11.55 3.20 10.90
N GLY A 333 -12.79 3.06 11.33
CA GLY A 333 -13.93 3.53 10.55
C GLY A 333 -15.28 3.34 11.23
N THR A 334 -16.33 3.55 10.44
CA THR A 334 -17.73 3.53 10.88
C THR A 334 -18.58 2.41 10.28
N GLU A 335 -18.12 1.75 9.21
CA GLU A 335 -18.86 0.67 8.56
C GLU A 335 -17.93 -0.52 8.28
N PHE A 336 -18.29 -1.70 8.79
CA PHE A 336 -17.49 -2.91 8.65
C PHE A 336 -18.33 -4.08 8.14
N LEU A 337 -17.75 -4.84 7.22
CA LEU A 337 -18.28 -6.12 6.77
C LEU A 337 -17.65 -7.23 7.63
N THR A 338 -18.48 -8.02 8.31
CA THR A 338 -17.99 -8.98 9.33
C THR A 338 -18.18 -10.44 8.91
N PRO A 339 -17.32 -11.37 9.35
CA PRO A 339 -17.43 -12.77 8.96
C PRO A 339 -18.71 -13.42 9.50
N GLN A 340 -19.27 -14.36 8.73
CA GLN A 340 -20.32 -15.26 9.20
C GLN A 340 -19.71 -16.53 9.85
N MET A 341 -18.80 -16.34 10.79
CA MET A 341 -18.09 -17.42 11.49
C MET A 341 -18.21 -17.25 13.00
N THR A 342 -18.39 -18.36 13.71
CA THR A 342 -18.49 -18.37 15.17
C THR A 342 -17.20 -17.82 15.77
N GLY A 343 -17.34 -16.90 16.72
CA GLY A 343 -16.24 -16.28 17.43
C GLY A 343 -16.77 -15.11 18.25
N TYR A 344 -15.94 -14.09 18.40
CA TYR A 344 -16.30 -12.84 19.05
C TYR A 344 -15.78 -11.65 18.24
N LEU A 345 -16.48 -10.54 18.31
CA LEU A 345 -16.00 -9.25 17.83
C LEU A 345 -15.56 -8.42 19.03
N GLU A 346 -14.37 -7.84 18.93
CA GLU A 346 -13.87 -6.83 19.85
C GLU A 346 -13.90 -5.46 19.17
N LEU A 347 -14.53 -4.51 19.84
CA LEU A 347 -14.75 -3.16 19.35
C LEU A 347 -14.02 -2.19 20.27
N THR A 348 -12.98 -1.54 19.77
CA THR A 348 -12.17 -0.58 20.54
C THR A 348 -12.49 0.84 20.09
N ASN A 349 -12.84 1.70 21.03
CA ASN A 349 -13.14 3.10 20.77
C ASN A 349 -11.96 3.99 21.21
N PRO A 350 -11.13 4.48 20.27
CA PRO A 350 -10.01 5.35 20.61
C PRO A 350 -10.43 6.80 20.94
N SER A 351 -11.70 7.17 20.74
CA SER A 351 -12.15 8.54 20.91
C SER A 351 -12.48 8.90 22.37
N ASP A 352 -12.53 10.20 22.64
CA ASP A 352 -12.95 10.79 23.93
C ASP A 352 -14.48 10.75 24.16
N SER A 353 -15.24 10.20 23.22
CA SER A 353 -16.71 10.17 23.24
C SER A 353 -17.23 8.74 23.17
N ILE A 354 -18.48 8.53 23.60
CA ILE A 354 -19.12 7.20 23.49
C ILE A 354 -19.44 6.92 22.02
N ALA A 355 -19.10 5.73 21.54
CA ALA A 355 -19.50 5.23 20.23
C ALA A 355 -20.63 4.20 20.38
N THR A 356 -21.54 4.11 19.41
CA THR A 356 -22.65 3.15 19.38
C THR A 356 -22.57 2.34 18.09
N ALA A 357 -22.26 1.05 18.23
CA ALA A 357 -22.25 0.10 17.13
C ALA A 357 -23.63 -0.57 17.01
N THR A 358 -24.15 -0.67 15.79
CA THR A 358 -25.45 -1.30 15.51
C THR A 358 -25.32 -2.28 14.34
N TRP A 359 -26.11 -3.34 14.38
CA TRP A 359 -26.25 -4.31 13.29
C TRP A 359 -27.69 -4.79 13.21
N LYS A 360 -27.98 -5.67 12.25
CA LYS A 360 -29.33 -6.23 12.14
C LYS A 360 -29.69 -7.01 13.40
N GLY A 361 -30.67 -6.50 14.15
CA GLY A 361 -31.21 -7.19 15.33
C GLY A 361 -30.45 -6.94 16.64
N GLY A 362 -29.50 -6.00 16.69
CA GLY A 362 -28.78 -5.66 17.92
C GLY A 362 -27.95 -4.39 17.84
N GLY A 363 -27.33 -4.03 18.97
CA GLY A 363 -26.38 -2.92 19.08
C GLY A 363 -25.80 -2.82 20.49
N ILE A 364 -24.65 -2.16 20.60
CA ILE A 364 -23.91 -1.94 21.85
C ILE A 364 -23.30 -0.54 21.86
N SER A 365 -23.20 0.06 23.04
CA SER A 365 -22.46 1.31 23.24
C SER A 365 -21.10 0.99 23.84
N ILE A 366 -20.06 1.57 23.25
CA ILE A 366 -18.65 1.39 23.61
C ILE A 366 -18.19 2.68 24.29
N PRO A 367 -17.84 2.65 25.59
CA PRO A 367 -17.31 3.81 26.29
C PRO A 367 -16.04 4.37 25.63
N SER A 368 -15.72 5.62 25.94
CA SER A 368 -14.49 6.27 25.46
C SER A 368 -13.24 5.56 26.00
N GLY A 369 -12.26 5.33 25.13
CA GLY A 369 -10.98 4.71 25.49
C GLY A 369 -11.14 3.33 26.12
N SER A 370 -12.07 2.52 25.58
CA SER A 370 -12.35 1.17 26.08
C SER A 370 -12.63 0.21 24.94
N THR A 371 -12.48 -1.08 25.24
CA THR A 371 -12.81 -2.19 24.35
C THR A 371 -14.00 -2.99 24.88
N GLU A 372 -14.94 -3.34 24.01
CA GLU A 372 -16.08 -4.22 24.32
C GLU A 372 -16.06 -5.47 23.44
N SER A 373 -16.34 -6.65 24.01
CA SER A 373 -16.37 -7.93 23.30
C SER A 373 -17.78 -8.50 23.21
N ILE A 374 -18.20 -8.94 22.02
CA ILE A 374 -19.53 -9.50 21.74
C ILE A 374 -19.44 -10.84 21.02
N SER A 375 -20.28 -11.80 21.38
CA SER A 375 -20.34 -13.08 20.67
C SER A 375 -20.91 -12.89 19.26
N TRP A 376 -20.30 -13.56 18.27
CA TRP A 376 -20.58 -13.40 16.85
C TRP A 376 -20.67 -14.75 16.11
N PRO A 377 -21.49 -14.89 15.05
CA PRO A 377 -22.49 -13.95 14.55
C PRO A 377 -23.77 -13.95 15.39
N PRO A 378 -24.62 -12.91 15.31
CA PRO A 378 -25.90 -12.88 15.98
C PRO A 378 -26.82 -14.00 15.47
N SER A 379 -27.58 -14.60 16.38
CA SER A 379 -28.48 -15.71 16.04
C SER A 379 -29.56 -15.28 15.03
N GLY A 380 -29.79 -16.09 14.00
CA GLY A 380 -30.87 -15.87 13.03
C GLY A 380 -30.52 -14.95 11.87
N ILE A 381 -29.25 -14.56 11.71
CA ILE A 381 -28.74 -13.87 10.52
C ILE A 381 -28.01 -14.88 9.63
N SER A 382 -28.26 -14.81 8.32
CA SER A 382 -27.54 -15.57 7.30
C SER A 382 -26.94 -14.58 6.32
N GLY A 383 -25.68 -14.78 5.96
CA GLY A 383 -24.84 -13.81 5.27
C GLY A 383 -23.88 -13.09 6.22
N SER A 384 -23.07 -12.20 5.65
CA SER A 384 -22.08 -11.38 6.37
C SER A 384 -22.79 -10.13 6.92
N PRO A 385 -23.00 -9.98 8.24
CA PRO A 385 -23.72 -8.81 8.76
C PRO A 385 -22.82 -7.56 8.67
N ILE A 386 -23.45 -6.42 8.38
CA ILE A 386 -22.77 -5.12 8.37
C ILE A 386 -22.95 -4.47 9.74
N ILE A 387 -21.86 -3.95 10.29
CA ILE A 387 -21.87 -3.14 11.52
C ILE A 387 -21.73 -1.68 11.12
N ASP A 388 -22.67 -0.87 11.60
CA ASP A 388 -22.70 0.58 11.44
C ASP A 388 -22.44 1.23 12.81
N ILE A 389 -21.42 2.09 12.89
CA ILE A 389 -21.03 2.82 14.09
C ILE A 389 -21.17 4.33 13.83
N ASP A 390 -21.58 5.08 14.85
CA ASP A 390 -21.74 6.55 14.79
C ASP A 390 -20.42 7.33 14.90
N ASN A 391 -19.34 6.67 15.30
CA ASN A 391 -17.99 7.22 15.42
C ASN A 391 -16.93 6.18 15.01
N ASP A 392 -15.74 6.65 14.72
CA ASP A 392 -14.62 5.83 14.27
C ASP A 392 -14.14 4.87 15.37
N VAL A 393 -14.19 3.56 15.09
CA VAL A 393 -13.76 2.49 16.00
C VAL A 393 -12.88 1.48 15.27
N LEU A 394 -12.07 0.76 16.03
CA LEU A 394 -11.29 -0.38 15.55
C LEU A 394 -12.10 -1.66 15.81
N VAL A 395 -12.11 -2.58 14.83
CA VAL A 395 -12.86 -3.83 14.92
C VAL A 395 -11.95 -5.02 14.69
N TYR A 396 -11.95 -5.94 15.64
CA TYR A 396 -11.26 -7.22 15.56
C TYR A 396 -12.29 -8.34 15.61
N TRP A 397 -12.03 -9.42 14.88
CA TRP A 397 -12.73 -10.69 15.06
C TRP A 397 -11.74 -11.73 15.57
N HIS A 398 -12.12 -12.51 16.56
CA HIS A 398 -11.30 -13.62 17.03
C HIS A 398 -12.06 -14.94 17.07
N ASN A 399 -11.36 -16.02 16.71
CA ASN A 399 -11.91 -17.37 16.56
C ASN A 399 -12.02 -18.13 17.90
N ASN A 400 -11.95 -17.45 19.04
CA ASN A 400 -12.02 -18.12 20.35
C ASN A 400 -13.48 -18.39 20.71
N ASN A 401 -13.96 -19.60 20.45
CA ASN A 401 -15.36 -19.96 20.68
C ASN A 401 -15.68 -20.24 22.16
N SER A 402 -14.67 -20.45 22.99
CA SER A 402 -14.82 -20.89 24.37
C SER A 402 -14.86 -19.72 25.37
N ASN A 403 -14.21 -18.60 25.06
CA ASN A 403 -14.04 -17.46 25.95
C ASN A 403 -14.00 -16.14 25.14
N PRO A 404 -14.59 -15.03 25.63
CA PRO A 404 -14.41 -13.69 25.05
C PRO A 404 -12.96 -13.16 25.03
N ASN A 405 -11.97 -13.87 25.57
CA ASN A 405 -10.58 -13.41 25.50
C ASN A 405 -9.99 -13.61 24.10
N SER A 406 -9.44 -12.55 23.52
CA SER A 406 -8.59 -12.59 22.33
C SER A 406 -7.29 -13.37 22.57
N ILE A 407 -7.03 -14.39 21.75
CA ILE A 407 -5.79 -15.16 21.75
C ILE A 407 -5.30 -15.28 20.29
N GLY A 408 -4.12 -14.76 20.02
CA GLY A 408 -3.49 -14.82 18.69
C GLY A 408 -2.57 -13.62 18.45
N ALA A 409 -1.96 -13.58 17.28
CA ALA A 409 -1.25 -12.41 16.80
C ALA A 409 -2.20 -11.54 15.96
N GLY A 410 -2.14 -10.22 16.16
CA GLY A 410 -2.90 -9.24 15.41
C GLY A 410 -2.10 -7.96 15.24
N LEU A 411 -2.49 -7.14 14.28
CA LEU A 411 -1.91 -5.82 14.10
C LEU A 411 -2.52 -4.86 15.13
N VAL A 412 -1.75 -3.90 15.65
CA VAL A 412 -2.29 -2.75 16.40
C VAL A 412 -2.26 -1.53 15.47
N PRO A 413 -3.37 -1.19 14.81
CA PRO A 413 -3.40 -0.08 13.86
C PRO A 413 -3.13 1.25 14.56
N ALA A 414 -2.62 2.22 13.80
CA ALA A 414 -2.47 3.57 14.30
C ALA A 414 -3.85 4.25 14.29
N HIS A 415 -4.22 4.90 15.38
CA HIS A 415 -5.54 5.52 15.49
C HIS A 415 -5.56 6.97 14.97
N ASP A 416 -4.39 7.56 14.72
CA ASP A 416 -4.24 8.87 14.10
C ASP A 416 -4.41 8.83 12.58
N THR A 417 -3.96 7.74 11.93
CA THR A 417 -4.11 7.53 10.48
C THR A 417 -5.23 6.56 10.13
N GLY A 418 -5.56 5.62 11.03
CA GLY A 418 -6.45 4.50 10.78
C GLY A 418 -5.81 3.33 10.03
N PHE A 419 -4.53 3.42 9.66
CA PHE A 419 -3.81 2.40 8.89
C PHE A 419 -2.78 1.65 9.75
N SER A 420 -2.02 0.75 9.13
CA SER A 420 -0.98 -0.04 9.81
C SER A 420 0.17 0.81 10.38
N SER A 421 0.39 2.00 9.84
CA SER A 421 1.44 2.93 10.27
C SER A 421 0.88 4.30 10.66
N GLY A 422 1.43 4.88 11.72
CA GLY A 422 1.11 6.22 12.18
C GLY A 422 2.00 6.62 13.35
N MET A 423 1.63 7.68 14.07
CA MET A 423 2.38 8.19 15.21
C MET A 423 1.81 7.70 16.54
N GLU A 424 0.52 7.39 16.61
CA GLU A 424 -0.16 7.07 17.85
C GLU A 424 -0.96 5.76 17.74
N HIS A 425 -0.69 4.83 18.65
CA HIS A 425 -1.32 3.52 18.70
C HIS A 425 -2.00 3.33 20.06
N LEU A 426 -3.20 2.77 20.05
CA LEU A 426 -3.93 2.39 21.26
C LEU A 426 -3.99 0.86 21.32
N PHE A 427 -3.49 0.29 22.42
CA PHE A 427 -3.57 -1.13 22.69
C PHE A 427 -4.38 -1.37 23.95
N GLU A 428 -5.51 -2.05 23.80
CA GLU A 428 -6.38 -2.47 24.90
C GLU A 428 -7.13 -3.74 24.49
N THR A 429 -6.96 -4.81 25.26
CA THR A 429 -7.65 -6.08 25.06
C THR A 429 -8.73 -6.26 26.11
N TYR A 430 -9.82 -6.96 25.77
CA TYR A 430 -10.99 -7.06 26.65
C TYR A 430 -10.71 -7.80 27.98
N ASN A 431 -9.63 -8.60 28.08
CA ASN A 431 -9.30 -9.33 29.31
C ASN A 431 -7.86 -9.89 29.35
N SER A 432 -6.85 -9.04 29.52
CA SER A 432 -5.46 -9.48 29.73
C SER A 432 -5.12 -9.67 31.22
N ASP A 433 -5.72 -10.67 31.87
CA ASP A 433 -5.12 -11.26 33.09
C ASP A 433 -3.81 -12.03 32.75
N THR A 434 -3.47 -12.12 31.46
CA THR A 434 -2.26 -12.72 30.89
C THR A 434 -1.24 -11.66 30.47
N VAL A 435 0.02 -12.07 30.40
CA VAL A 435 1.10 -11.24 29.87
C VAL A 435 0.96 -11.18 28.35
N ASP A 436 0.61 -10.00 27.82
CA ASP A 436 0.60 -9.75 26.38
C ASP A 436 2.02 -9.38 25.92
N SER A 437 2.40 -9.83 24.72
CA SER A 437 3.65 -9.43 24.08
C SER A 437 3.35 -8.48 22.93
N ILE A 438 4.04 -7.34 22.91
CA ILE A 438 3.92 -6.31 21.87
C ILE A 438 5.24 -6.24 21.13
N VAL A 439 5.17 -6.37 19.81
CA VAL A 439 6.31 -6.26 18.92
C VAL A 439 6.16 -5.00 18.09
N THR A 440 7.08 -4.07 18.30
CA THR A 440 7.18 -2.85 17.50
C THR A 440 8.07 -3.10 16.29
N GLN A 441 7.69 -2.52 15.15
CA GLN A 441 8.45 -2.58 13.90
C GLN A 441 8.78 -1.17 13.45
N ILE A 442 9.99 -0.95 12.94
CA ILE A 442 10.38 0.32 12.33
C ILE A 442 9.42 0.80 11.24
N ALA A 443 9.09 2.09 11.27
CA ALA A 443 8.47 2.85 10.20
C ALA A 443 9.49 3.82 9.59
N GLY A 444 9.85 3.60 8.32
CA GLY A 444 10.88 4.42 7.62
C GLY A 444 12.32 3.99 7.95
N TYR A 445 13.23 4.95 8.12
CA TYR A 445 14.66 4.69 8.36
C TYR A 445 15.02 4.48 9.85
N SER A 446 14.28 5.11 10.76
CA SER A 446 14.44 4.96 12.21
C SER A 446 13.15 5.36 12.91
N SER A 447 12.77 4.66 13.98
CA SER A 447 11.59 4.97 14.78
C SER A 447 11.92 5.00 16.26
N GLN A 448 11.33 5.94 16.99
CA GLN A 448 11.43 6.02 18.44
C GLN A 448 10.07 5.67 19.06
N TRP A 449 10.03 4.58 19.81
CA TRP A 449 8.86 4.07 20.49
C TRP A 449 8.85 4.56 21.93
N ASN A 450 7.74 5.20 22.31
CA ASN A 450 7.46 5.56 23.70
C ASN A 450 6.18 4.86 24.11
N PHE A 451 6.30 3.93 25.07
CA PHE A 451 5.16 3.21 25.59
C PHE A 451 4.87 3.67 27.02
N SER A 452 3.60 3.96 27.29
CA SER A 452 3.14 4.40 28.61
C SER A 452 1.93 3.61 29.06
N SER A 453 2.13 2.67 29.99
CA SER A 453 1.07 2.03 30.78
C SER A 453 1.50 1.90 32.25
N TYR A 454 1.31 0.73 32.89
CA TYR A 454 1.94 0.36 34.15
C TYR A 454 3.47 0.18 34.01
N THR A 455 3.93 -0.23 32.84
CA THR A 455 5.35 -0.22 32.44
C THR A 455 5.59 0.93 31.48
N SER A 456 6.79 1.51 31.52
CA SER A 456 7.20 2.53 30.56
C SER A 456 8.60 2.26 30.07
N PHE A 457 8.78 2.40 28.76
CA PHE A 457 10.08 2.30 28.13
C PHE A 457 10.16 3.27 26.94
N ASN A 458 11.40 3.56 26.56
CA ASN A 458 11.72 4.32 25.37
C ASN A 458 12.76 3.52 24.59
N GLN A 459 12.43 3.14 23.37
CA GLN A 459 13.27 2.31 22.51
C GLN A 459 13.42 2.97 21.14
N THR A 460 14.63 2.87 20.58
CA THR A 460 14.87 3.22 19.17
C THR A 460 15.03 1.94 18.36
N SER A 461 14.33 1.86 17.23
CA SER A 461 14.47 0.81 16.22
C SER A 461 15.01 1.41 14.93
N ASP A 462 15.91 0.70 14.27
CA ASP A 462 16.55 1.11 13.01
C ASP A 462 16.61 -0.08 12.03
N PHE A 463 17.20 0.12 10.85
CA PHE A 463 17.27 -0.93 9.83
C PHE A 463 18.04 -2.19 10.29
N ASP A 464 19.00 -2.04 11.20
CA ASP A 464 19.82 -3.14 11.72
C ASP A 464 19.08 -3.91 12.82
N SER A 465 18.25 -3.21 13.60
CA SER A 465 17.36 -3.77 14.64
C SER A 465 15.91 -3.33 14.40
N PRO A 466 15.23 -3.90 13.38
CA PRO A 466 13.93 -3.42 12.94
C PRO A 466 12.79 -3.76 13.89
N PHE A 467 12.98 -4.77 14.77
CA PHE A 467 11.96 -5.22 15.71
C PHE A 467 12.38 -5.00 17.16
N TYR A 468 11.41 -4.72 18.02
CA TYR A 468 11.59 -4.74 19.47
C TYR A 468 10.35 -5.31 20.15
N GLU A 469 10.55 -6.37 20.92
CA GLU A 469 9.52 -7.09 21.66
C GLU A 469 9.57 -6.73 23.15
N PHE A 470 8.41 -6.47 23.75
CA PHE A 470 8.25 -6.28 25.20
C PHE A 470 6.93 -6.85 25.69
N SER A 471 6.86 -7.14 26.99
CA SER A 471 5.65 -7.64 27.65
C SER A 471 4.97 -6.57 28.49
N THR A 472 3.64 -6.60 28.55
CA THR A 472 2.81 -5.69 29.37
C THR A 472 2.17 -6.36 30.57
#